data_AF-A0A5B0WQL3-F1
#
_entry.id   AF-A0A5B0WQL3-F1
#
_cell.length_a   1.000
_cell.length_b   1.000
_cell.length_c   1.000
_cell.angle_alpha   90.00
_cell.angle_beta   90.00
_cell.angle_gamma   90.00
#
_symmetry.space_group_name_H-M   'P 1'
#
loop_
_entity.id
_entity.type
_entity.pdbx_description
1 polymer ?
#
loop_
_entity_poly.entity_id
_entity_poly.type
_entity_poly.pdbx_seq_one_letter_code
_entity_poly.pdbx_strand_id
1 'polypeptide(L)'
;MMTDKEINTVDSLKASFKSGVRLMPEAFFHLIDEAYKAYEIIDGVQGDGPTAGLKRDDKGKLTLNTQHSGGLNSNQGALALSLKPEGGLSFDGGGYLKLDADRQVQFADFFSLSRWERMEITQVLGLKRTMVTRIVSPFPKENENFGSSVSLNAAGDCLAVGMINRVYVYTRRKSGEWNISKPIVLEAYEDEYHRSSWDVSLDASGDTLALGNMLPYPTYNRGRVCVYMRRKGVWDTKHPVVFPTGSEYFGVNVSLSAAGDCLVGGARHYSPFRIFMRRNGIWDIENPIRLPLPPNFYEFGWIAHLSAAGNCLATHDFDPKSTIYVYTRINGVWDTENPIKFSHPEGESSGFSRVFSLNAEGDRLVVGTEFYKSTDGEVYLYTRMNGSWDRENPIKFSAPASGVYFGSSLELNDAGDRLAVGASYRVYVYTCLNNQWNMETPMEILNPSNNLNGFGGPVGLNKAGTSLAVGATIESVDSQSKAGAVYVFENVKIIS
;
A
#
# COMPACT_ATOMS: atom_id res chain seq x y z
N MET A 1 6.54 -9.31 31.18
CA MET A 1 6.46 -9.48 32.64
C MET A 1 6.47 -8.06 33.19
N MET A 2 5.43 -7.66 33.92
CA MET A 2 5.26 -6.26 34.36
C MET A 2 6.32 -5.86 35.40
N THR A 3 6.66 -4.58 35.46
CA THR A 3 7.61 -4.04 36.44
C THR A 3 6.93 -3.69 37.76
N ASP A 4 7.70 -3.67 38.87
CA ASP A 4 7.17 -3.36 40.21
C ASP A 4 6.48 -1.99 40.30
N LYS A 5 6.80 -1.07 39.38
CA LYS A 5 6.19 0.25 39.28
C LYS A 5 4.78 0.22 38.68
N GLU A 6 4.49 -0.72 37.79
CA GLU A 6 3.16 -0.91 37.18
C GLU A 6 2.17 -1.59 38.15
N ILE A 7 2.66 -2.57 38.92
CA ILE A 7 1.86 -3.34 39.89
C ILE A 7 1.24 -2.39 40.94
N ASN A 8 2.03 -1.44 41.44
CA ASN A 8 1.65 -0.51 42.50
C ASN A 8 0.53 0.47 42.05
N THR A 9 0.50 0.87 40.78
CA THR A 9 -0.56 1.73 40.22
C THR A 9 -1.88 0.98 40.05
N VAL A 10 -1.82 -0.28 39.60
CA VAL A 10 -3.00 -1.12 39.34
C VAL A 10 -3.80 -1.38 40.62
N ASP A 11 -3.13 -1.66 41.75
CA ASP A 11 -3.83 -1.91 43.02
C ASP A 11 -4.41 -0.63 43.64
N SER A 12 -3.80 0.54 43.40
CA SER A 12 -4.35 1.85 43.79
C SER A 12 -5.65 2.20 43.02
N LEU A 13 -5.71 1.84 41.73
CA LEU A 13 -6.94 1.92 40.94
C LEU A 13 -8.04 0.96 41.45
N LYS A 14 -7.69 -0.31 41.75
CA LYS A 14 -8.64 -1.28 42.35
C LYS A 14 -9.20 -0.80 43.69
N ALA A 15 -8.37 -0.17 44.54
CA ALA A 15 -8.80 0.39 45.81
C ALA A 15 -9.80 1.55 45.62
N SER A 16 -9.53 2.44 44.65
CA SER A 16 -10.39 3.57 44.31
C SER A 16 -11.76 3.16 43.74
N PHE A 17 -11.81 2.10 42.93
CA PHE A 17 -13.09 1.53 42.48
C PHE A 17 -13.87 0.90 43.64
N LYS A 18 -13.22 0.21 44.59
CA LYS A 18 -13.87 -0.38 45.76
C LYS A 18 -14.43 0.64 46.76
N SER A 19 -13.88 1.85 46.81
CA SER A 19 -14.37 2.93 47.69
C SER A 19 -15.52 3.75 47.08
N GLY A 20 -15.92 3.48 45.82
CA GLY A 20 -16.98 4.21 45.14
C GLY A 20 -16.62 5.66 44.78
N VAL A 21 -15.34 6.04 44.88
CA VAL A 21 -14.87 7.38 44.54
C VAL A 21 -14.93 7.56 43.01
N ARG A 22 -15.59 8.63 42.57
CA ARG A 22 -15.63 8.99 41.14
C ARG A 22 -14.25 9.50 40.71
N LEU A 23 -13.46 8.60 40.14
CA LEU A 23 -12.17 8.92 39.53
C LEU A 23 -12.34 9.93 38.39
N MET A 24 -11.46 10.92 38.36
CA MET A 24 -11.34 11.89 37.28
C MET A 24 -10.41 11.34 36.17
N PRO A 25 -10.49 11.82 34.91
CA PRO A 25 -9.76 11.23 33.78
C PRO A 25 -8.24 11.10 33.99
N GLU A 26 -7.65 12.04 34.74
CA GLU A 26 -6.22 12.14 35.00
C GLU A 26 -5.70 10.97 35.86
N ALA A 27 -6.57 10.29 36.61
CA ALA A 27 -6.22 9.09 37.38
C ALA A 27 -5.95 7.86 36.49
N PHE A 28 -6.32 7.91 35.21
CA PHE A 28 -6.13 6.82 34.24
C PHE A 28 -4.93 7.04 33.31
N PHE A 29 -4.11 8.08 33.53
CA PHE A 29 -3.04 8.52 32.61
C PHE A 29 -2.08 7.39 32.18
N HIS A 30 -1.69 6.49 33.09
CA HIS A 30 -0.82 5.35 32.77
C HIS A 30 -1.52 4.18 32.03
N LEU A 31 -2.86 4.16 32.01
CA LEU A 31 -3.66 3.15 31.31
C LEU A 31 -4.06 3.65 29.90
N ILE A 32 -3.98 4.97 29.68
CA ILE A 32 -4.25 5.65 28.41
C ILE A 32 -3.09 5.47 27.41
N ASP A 33 -1.84 5.33 27.88
CA ASP A 33 -0.64 5.23 27.04
C ASP A 33 -0.58 3.92 26.22
N GLU A 34 -0.91 2.76 26.83
CA GLU A 34 -1.09 1.50 26.08
C GLU A 34 -2.33 1.52 25.17
N ALA A 35 -3.31 2.37 25.46
CA ALA A 35 -4.55 2.50 24.70
C ALA A 35 -4.42 3.42 23.47
N TYR A 36 -3.26 4.07 23.27
CA TYR A 36 -3.02 5.09 22.24
C TYR A 36 -2.93 4.58 20.78
N LYS A 37 -3.62 3.47 20.46
CA LYS A 37 -3.75 2.92 19.10
C LYS A 37 -5.17 2.89 18.52
N ALA A 38 -6.22 3.41 19.19
CA ALA A 38 -7.53 3.71 18.56
C ALA A 38 -8.52 4.57 19.40
N TYR A 39 -8.54 5.90 19.23
CA TYR A 39 -9.50 6.90 19.79
C TYR A 39 -9.48 8.18 18.90
N GLU A 40 -10.45 9.12 18.83
CA GLU A 40 -11.94 9.16 18.92
C GLU A 40 -12.40 10.61 18.50
N ILE A 41 -13.66 11.09 18.39
CA ILE A 41 -15.02 10.53 18.53
C ILE A 41 -16.03 11.08 17.46
N ILE A 42 -16.86 12.11 17.74
CA ILE A 42 -18.17 12.35 17.08
C ILE A 42 -18.51 13.82 16.73
N ASP A 43 -19.02 14.02 15.50
CA ASP A 43 -20.31 14.66 15.12
C ASP A 43 -20.59 14.36 13.59
N GLY A 44 -21.76 14.59 12.96
CA GLY A 44 -23.03 15.18 13.43
C GLY A 44 -24.18 15.26 12.39
N VAL A 45 -25.34 15.75 12.86
CA VAL A 45 -26.54 16.32 12.17
C VAL A 45 -27.28 15.50 11.06
N GLN A 46 -28.54 15.15 11.38
CA GLN A 46 -29.76 14.89 10.56
C GLN A 46 -29.73 13.97 9.31
N GLY A 47 -30.59 12.92 9.36
CA GLY A 47 -31.12 12.20 8.19
C GLY A 47 -31.48 10.74 8.51
N ASP A 48 -32.76 10.45 8.77
CA ASP A 48 -33.43 9.14 8.91
C ASP A 48 -32.63 7.97 9.53
N GLY A 49 -32.91 7.67 10.80
CA GLY A 49 -32.07 6.80 11.64
C GLY A 49 -32.41 5.29 11.66
N PRO A 50 -31.40 4.40 11.76
CA PRO A 50 -31.59 2.96 11.96
C PRO A 50 -31.80 2.60 13.44
N THR A 51 -33.02 2.24 13.85
CA THR A 51 -33.32 1.80 15.23
C THR A 51 -33.89 0.39 15.29
N ALA A 52 -33.01 -0.61 15.24
CA ALA A 52 -33.34 -2.03 15.50
C ALA A 52 -32.55 -2.55 16.72
N GLY A 53 -32.99 -2.20 17.93
CA GLY A 53 -32.40 -2.74 19.18
C GLY A 53 -32.69 -1.94 20.46
N LEU A 54 -32.98 -0.63 20.33
CA LEU A 54 -33.24 0.27 21.46
C LEU A 54 -34.64 0.88 21.35
N LYS A 55 -35.37 0.96 22.47
CA LYS A 55 -36.61 1.73 22.60
C LYS A 55 -36.46 2.83 23.65
N ARG A 56 -37.50 3.65 23.83
CA ARG A 56 -37.67 4.49 25.03
C ARG A 56 -38.65 3.85 26.01
N ASP A 57 -38.47 4.12 27.30
CA ASP A 57 -39.46 3.80 28.34
C ASP A 57 -40.60 4.83 28.36
N ASP A 58 -41.57 4.60 29.25
CA ASP A 58 -42.71 5.47 29.56
C ASP A 58 -42.31 6.85 30.12
N LYS A 59 -41.01 7.07 30.37
CA LYS A 59 -40.41 8.29 30.93
C LYS A 59 -39.37 8.90 29.97
N GLY A 60 -39.33 8.42 28.72
CA GLY A 60 -38.49 8.94 27.64
C GLY A 60 -37.02 8.52 27.66
N LYS A 61 -36.58 7.67 28.60
CA LYS A 61 -35.20 7.20 28.74
C LYS A 61 -34.94 5.98 27.87
N LEU A 62 -33.70 5.77 27.40
CA LEU A 62 -33.36 4.62 26.54
C LEU A 62 -33.41 3.29 27.31
N THR A 63 -33.92 2.24 26.65
CA THR A 63 -33.97 0.85 27.14
C THR A 63 -33.59 -0.11 26.01
N LEU A 64 -32.87 -1.19 26.37
CA LEU A 64 -32.60 -2.32 25.50
C LEU A 64 -33.87 -3.17 25.29
N ASN A 65 -34.04 -3.72 24.09
CA ASN A 65 -35.05 -4.74 23.80
C ASN A 65 -34.50 -6.12 24.18
N THR A 66 -35.17 -6.82 25.10
CA THR A 66 -34.69 -8.07 25.72
C THR A 66 -35.14 -9.37 25.02
N GLN A 67 -35.82 -9.29 23.87
CA GLN A 67 -36.43 -10.46 23.21
C GLN A 67 -35.62 -11.09 22.06
N HIS A 68 -34.38 -10.67 21.81
CA HIS A 68 -33.53 -11.26 20.76
C HIS A 68 -32.20 -11.80 21.32
N SER A 69 -31.82 -13.00 20.88
CA SER A 69 -30.48 -13.57 21.08
C SER A 69 -29.44 -12.75 20.33
N GLY A 70 -28.39 -12.33 21.03
CA GLY A 70 -27.46 -11.30 20.56
C GLY A 70 -26.27 -11.80 19.74
N GLY A 71 -25.55 -10.84 19.17
CA GLY A 71 -24.40 -11.05 18.30
C GLY A 71 -24.10 -9.80 17.47
N LEU A 72 -22.97 -9.80 16.76
CA LEU A 72 -22.58 -8.77 15.80
C LEU A 72 -22.70 -9.33 14.39
N ASN A 73 -23.49 -8.67 13.52
CA ASN A 73 -23.73 -9.14 12.15
C ASN A 73 -23.02 -8.23 11.13
N SER A 74 -21.89 -8.72 10.63
CA SER A 74 -21.05 -8.05 9.62
C SER A 74 -21.81 -7.72 8.33
N ASN A 75 -22.74 -8.58 7.91
CA ASN A 75 -23.53 -8.39 6.68
C ASN A 75 -24.66 -7.35 6.81
N GLN A 76 -24.92 -6.82 8.02
CA GLN A 76 -26.05 -5.93 8.29
C GLN A 76 -25.68 -4.66 9.07
N GLY A 77 -24.42 -4.49 9.48
CA GLY A 77 -23.97 -3.33 10.27
C GLY A 77 -24.67 -3.21 11.63
N ALA A 78 -25.16 -4.32 12.18
CA ALA A 78 -26.06 -4.32 13.33
C ALA A 78 -25.43 -5.01 14.55
N LEU A 79 -25.54 -4.34 15.71
CA LEU A 79 -25.11 -4.83 17.02
C LEU A 79 -26.33 -5.22 17.86
N ALA A 80 -26.55 -6.52 18.08
CA ALA A 80 -27.60 -7.03 18.95
C ALA A 80 -27.02 -7.36 20.34
N LEU A 81 -27.18 -6.43 21.30
CA LEU A 81 -26.72 -6.62 22.68
C LEU A 81 -27.70 -7.50 23.48
N SER A 82 -27.36 -8.78 23.64
CA SER A 82 -28.04 -9.69 24.59
C SER A 82 -27.34 -9.68 25.94
N LEU A 83 -27.93 -9.02 26.93
CA LEU A 83 -27.51 -9.11 28.32
C LEU A 83 -27.97 -10.43 28.95
N LYS A 84 -27.12 -11.46 28.84
CA LYS A 84 -27.04 -12.52 29.85
C LYS A 84 -25.67 -12.42 30.55
N PRO A 85 -25.55 -12.87 31.81
CA PRO A 85 -24.26 -12.91 32.47
C PRO A 85 -23.34 -13.86 31.73
N GLU A 86 -22.08 -13.45 31.61
CA GLU A 86 -20.94 -14.29 31.26
C GLU A 86 -20.90 -14.65 29.74
N GLY A 87 -19.76 -14.35 29.13
CA GLY A 87 -19.42 -14.36 27.72
C GLY A 87 -17.89 -14.38 27.51
N GLY A 88 -17.41 -14.99 26.43
CA GLY A 88 -16.03 -14.83 25.92
C GLY A 88 -16.03 -14.58 24.41
N LEU A 89 -15.22 -13.64 23.90
CA LEU A 89 -15.28 -13.19 22.50
C LEU A 89 -14.64 -14.21 21.54
N SER A 90 -15.37 -14.62 20.51
CA SER A 90 -14.83 -15.44 19.39
C SER A 90 -15.70 -15.33 18.13
N PHE A 91 -15.12 -15.37 16.93
CA PHE A 91 -15.90 -15.47 15.69
C PHE A 91 -16.15 -16.93 15.28
N ASP A 92 -17.30 -17.20 14.67
CA ASP A 92 -17.63 -18.52 14.11
C ASP A 92 -17.35 -18.62 12.59
N GLY A 93 -17.43 -19.86 12.06
CA GLY A 93 -17.24 -20.13 10.62
C GLY A 93 -18.29 -19.54 9.68
N GLY A 94 -19.30 -18.81 10.19
CA GLY A 94 -20.23 -17.99 9.43
C GLY A 94 -19.95 -16.49 9.51
N GLY A 95 -18.91 -16.07 10.24
CA GLY A 95 -18.54 -14.67 10.44
C GLY A 95 -19.28 -13.95 11.58
N TYR A 96 -19.96 -14.68 12.48
CA TYR A 96 -20.67 -14.09 13.61
C TYR A 96 -19.79 -14.06 14.86
N LEU A 97 -19.67 -12.89 15.49
CA LEU A 97 -19.07 -12.76 16.83
C LEU A 97 -20.03 -13.35 17.87
N LYS A 98 -19.56 -14.39 18.57
CA LYS A 98 -20.23 -15.05 19.69
C LYS A 98 -19.65 -14.61 21.03
N LEU A 99 -20.52 -14.67 22.05
CA LEU A 99 -20.14 -14.69 23.45
C LEU A 99 -20.23 -16.15 23.93
N ASP A 100 -19.10 -16.72 24.35
CA ASP A 100 -19.00 -18.02 25.01
C ASP A 100 -19.58 -17.96 26.44
N ALA A 101 -20.74 -18.57 26.66
CA ALA A 101 -21.61 -18.32 27.82
C ALA A 101 -21.04 -18.71 29.20
N ASP A 102 -19.94 -19.48 29.23
CA ASP A 102 -19.37 -20.07 30.45
C ASP A 102 -18.09 -19.33 30.94
N ARG A 103 -17.83 -18.10 30.48
CA ARG A 103 -16.62 -17.30 30.80
C ARG A 103 -16.95 -15.85 31.16
N GLN A 104 -16.08 -15.10 31.84
CA GLN A 104 -16.31 -13.66 32.09
C GLN A 104 -15.56 -12.80 31.07
N VAL A 105 -16.24 -11.88 30.36
CA VAL A 105 -15.57 -10.94 29.45
C VAL A 105 -14.68 -10.01 30.26
N GLN A 106 -13.38 -10.29 30.28
CA GLN A 106 -12.35 -9.41 30.80
C GLN A 106 -11.86 -8.47 29.69
N PHE A 107 -11.28 -7.33 30.07
CA PHE A 107 -10.61 -6.45 29.11
C PHE A 107 -9.48 -7.18 28.35
N ALA A 108 -8.87 -8.19 28.96
CA ALA A 108 -7.89 -9.09 28.36
C ALA A 108 -8.46 -9.95 27.20
N ASP A 109 -9.75 -10.24 27.16
CA ASP A 109 -10.34 -11.08 26.10
C ASP A 109 -10.46 -10.34 24.75
N PHE A 110 -10.52 -9.01 24.77
CA PHE A 110 -10.32 -8.23 23.55
C PHE A 110 -8.90 -8.43 22.98
N PHE A 111 -7.91 -8.67 23.84
CA PHE A 111 -6.53 -8.96 23.44
C PHE A 111 -6.27 -10.43 23.10
N SER A 112 -7.14 -11.37 23.51
CA SER A 112 -7.05 -12.79 23.12
C SER A 112 -7.55 -13.08 21.71
N LEU A 113 -8.45 -12.23 21.18
CA LEU A 113 -8.82 -12.21 19.75
C LEU A 113 -7.59 -12.07 18.83
N SER A 114 -7.70 -12.51 17.58
CA SER A 114 -6.72 -12.16 16.56
C SER A 114 -6.71 -10.66 16.27
N ARG A 115 -5.63 -10.20 15.65
CA ARG A 115 -5.53 -8.78 15.29
C ARG A 115 -6.53 -8.37 14.20
N TRP A 116 -6.91 -9.31 13.33
CA TRP A 116 -7.99 -9.11 12.35
C TRP A 116 -9.35 -8.96 13.03
N GLU A 117 -9.71 -9.84 13.97
CA GLU A 117 -11.00 -9.79 14.68
C GLU A 117 -11.16 -8.49 15.50
N ARG A 118 -10.10 -7.99 16.15
CA ARG A 118 -10.09 -6.65 16.75
C ARG A 118 -10.38 -5.53 15.73
N MET A 119 -9.89 -5.67 14.50
CA MET A 119 -10.10 -4.70 13.43
C MET A 119 -11.53 -4.75 12.86
N GLU A 120 -12.14 -5.94 12.74
CA GLU A 120 -13.54 -6.13 12.33
C GLU A 120 -14.52 -5.49 13.33
N ILE A 121 -14.38 -5.82 14.63
CA ILE A 121 -15.25 -5.28 15.70
C ILE A 121 -15.27 -3.76 15.65
N THR A 122 -14.10 -3.14 15.52
CA THR A 122 -13.98 -1.68 15.54
C THR A 122 -14.42 -1.01 14.22
N GLN A 123 -14.49 -1.72 13.09
CA GLN A 123 -15.18 -1.23 11.88
C GLN A 123 -16.71 -1.24 12.08
N VAL A 124 -17.28 -2.35 12.56
CA VAL A 124 -18.75 -2.50 12.70
C VAL A 124 -19.33 -1.61 13.81
N LEU A 125 -18.54 -1.25 14.83
CA LEU A 125 -18.92 -0.24 15.82
C LEU A 125 -18.92 1.21 15.30
N GLY A 126 -18.59 1.45 14.02
CA GLY A 126 -18.63 2.78 13.40
C GLY A 126 -17.53 3.74 13.88
N LEU A 127 -16.53 3.24 14.62
CA LEU A 127 -15.39 4.01 15.09
C LEU A 127 -14.58 4.45 13.85
N LYS A 128 -14.55 5.77 13.57
CA LYS A 128 -14.01 6.34 12.33
C LYS A 128 -12.65 5.73 11.98
N ARG A 129 -12.59 5.09 10.81
CA ARG A 129 -11.50 4.18 10.46
C ARG A 129 -11.02 4.35 9.03
N THR A 130 -9.75 4.03 8.85
CA THR A 130 -9.24 3.55 7.57
C THR A 130 -9.95 2.23 7.27
N MET A 131 -10.75 2.16 6.20
CA MET A 131 -11.36 0.90 5.76
C MET A 131 -10.27 -0.01 5.22
N VAL A 132 -10.32 -1.31 5.54
CA VAL A 132 -9.28 -2.28 5.15
C VAL A 132 -9.93 -3.44 4.42
N THR A 133 -9.71 -3.53 3.11
CA THR A 133 -10.13 -4.68 2.29
C THR A 133 -8.95 -5.62 2.10
N ARG A 134 -9.07 -6.88 2.54
CA ARG A 134 -8.12 -7.95 2.18
C ARG A 134 -8.55 -8.58 0.87
N ILE A 135 -7.65 -8.59 -0.11
CA ILE A 135 -7.83 -9.14 -1.45
C ILE A 135 -6.83 -10.29 -1.62
N VAL A 136 -7.28 -11.39 -2.23
CA VAL A 136 -6.45 -12.57 -2.54
C VAL A 136 -6.80 -13.11 -3.93
N SER A 137 -5.96 -14.02 -4.43
CA SER A 137 -6.26 -14.82 -5.63
C SER A 137 -7.58 -15.59 -5.42
N PRO A 138 -8.54 -15.59 -6.37
CA PRO A 138 -9.78 -16.38 -6.23
C PRO A 138 -9.56 -17.90 -6.24
N PHE A 139 -8.37 -18.35 -6.65
CA PHE A 139 -7.93 -19.74 -6.64
C PHE A 139 -6.48 -19.80 -6.16
N PRO A 140 -6.24 -19.70 -4.84
CA PRO A 140 -4.88 -19.61 -4.30
C PRO A 140 -3.98 -20.78 -4.74
N LYS A 141 -2.73 -20.48 -5.07
CA LYS A 141 -1.69 -21.45 -5.47
C LYS A 141 -0.41 -21.26 -4.65
N GLU A 142 0.24 -22.38 -4.32
CA GLU A 142 1.49 -22.35 -3.57
C GLU A 142 2.62 -21.64 -4.34
N ASN A 143 3.20 -20.59 -3.75
CA ASN A 143 4.21 -19.72 -4.37
C ASN A 143 3.72 -19.00 -5.66
N GLU A 144 2.45 -18.56 -5.73
CA GLU A 144 2.01 -17.63 -6.79
C GLU A 144 2.42 -16.17 -6.50
N ASN A 145 2.78 -15.83 -5.25
CA ASN A 145 3.21 -14.50 -4.81
C ASN A 145 2.24 -13.35 -5.20
N PHE A 146 0.94 -13.53 -4.99
CA PHE A 146 -0.07 -12.50 -5.23
C PHE A 146 0.22 -11.21 -4.46
N GLY A 147 0.18 -10.08 -5.16
CA GLY A 147 0.61 -8.79 -4.62
C GLY A 147 2.07 -8.44 -4.88
N SER A 148 2.79 -9.15 -5.77
CA SER A 148 4.21 -8.91 -6.08
C SER A 148 4.49 -7.61 -6.83
N SER A 149 3.46 -7.00 -7.42
CA SER A 149 3.43 -5.58 -7.80
C SER A 149 1.98 -5.09 -7.67
N VAL A 150 1.77 -3.82 -7.34
CA VAL A 150 0.44 -3.23 -7.14
C VAL A 150 0.40 -1.83 -7.73
N SER A 151 -0.71 -1.47 -8.39
CA SER A 151 -0.92 -0.11 -8.92
C SER A 151 -2.39 0.28 -8.80
N LEU A 152 -2.64 1.46 -8.23
CA LEU A 152 -3.96 2.09 -8.14
C LEU A 152 -4.10 3.15 -9.24
N ASN A 153 -5.32 3.34 -9.77
CA ASN A 153 -5.63 4.54 -10.56
C ASN A 153 -5.75 5.78 -9.65
N ALA A 154 -5.86 6.97 -10.25
CA ALA A 154 -5.88 8.23 -9.49
C ALA A 154 -7.06 8.34 -8.51
N ALA A 155 -8.21 7.74 -8.83
CA ALA A 155 -9.35 7.67 -7.92
C ALA A 155 -9.10 6.72 -6.73
N GLY A 156 -8.33 5.64 -6.93
CA GLY A 156 -8.22 4.53 -5.99
C GLY A 156 -9.43 3.59 -6.04
N ASP A 157 -10.08 3.49 -7.20
CA ASP A 157 -11.24 2.62 -7.46
C ASP A 157 -10.97 1.51 -8.50
N CYS A 158 -9.79 1.53 -9.14
CA CYS A 158 -9.25 0.46 -9.94
C CYS A 158 -7.86 0.06 -9.40
N LEU A 159 -7.63 -1.24 -9.22
CA LEU A 159 -6.40 -1.82 -8.68
C LEU A 159 -5.92 -2.93 -9.63
N ALA A 160 -4.71 -2.78 -10.16
CA ALA A 160 -3.98 -3.88 -10.80
C ALA A 160 -3.10 -4.58 -9.75
N VAL A 161 -3.09 -5.92 -9.78
CA VAL A 161 -2.27 -6.77 -8.91
C VAL A 161 -1.48 -7.77 -9.75
N GLY A 162 -0.16 -7.63 -9.70
CA GLY A 162 0.79 -8.60 -10.24
C GLY A 162 0.95 -9.81 -9.33
N MET A 163 1.13 -10.98 -9.95
CA MET A 163 1.59 -12.21 -9.33
C MET A 163 2.49 -12.96 -10.32
N ILE A 164 2.94 -14.15 -9.96
CA ILE A 164 3.64 -15.04 -10.89
C ILE A 164 2.70 -15.45 -12.04
N ASN A 165 3.14 -15.19 -13.27
CA ASN A 165 2.52 -15.58 -14.55
C ASN A 165 1.11 -15.01 -14.86
N ARG A 166 0.47 -14.30 -13.91
CA ARG A 166 -0.84 -13.67 -14.07
C ARG A 166 -0.89 -12.24 -13.53
N VAL A 167 -1.88 -11.48 -14.01
CA VAL A 167 -2.31 -10.21 -13.42
C VAL A 167 -3.81 -10.22 -13.23
N TYR A 168 -4.29 -9.77 -12.08
CA TYR A 168 -5.71 -9.54 -11.82
C TYR A 168 -5.98 -8.04 -11.70
N VAL A 169 -7.06 -7.56 -12.32
CA VAL A 169 -7.54 -6.19 -12.17
C VAL A 169 -8.87 -6.22 -11.41
N TYR A 170 -8.89 -5.56 -10.26
CA TYR A 170 -10.06 -5.39 -9.42
C TYR A 170 -10.62 -3.99 -9.62
N THR A 171 -11.95 -3.88 -9.59
CA THR A 171 -12.65 -2.59 -9.64
C THR A 171 -13.60 -2.48 -8.47
N ARG A 172 -13.73 -1.26 -7.96
CA ARG A 172 -14.65 -0.91 -6.89
C ARG A 172 -16.04 -0.65 -7.45
N ARG A 173 -17.06 -1.12 -6.73
CA ARG A 173 -18.48 -0.90 -7.03
C ARG A 173 -18.89 0.50 -6.58
N LYS A 174 -19.96 1.03 -7.18
CA LYS A 174 -20.61 2.27 -6.71
C LYS A 174 -21.12 2.22 -5.27
N SER A 175 -21.27 1.02 -4.69
CA SER A 175 -21.58 0.80 -3.26
C SER A 175 -20.39 1.01 -2.32
N GLY A 176 -19.17 1.19 -2.84
CA GLY A 176 -17.95 1.27 -2.04
C GLY A 176 -17.26 -0.09 -1.79
N GLU A 177 -17.79 -1.21 -2.30
CA GLU A 177 -17.17 -2.54 -2.14
C GLU A 177 -16.18 -2.85 -3.29
N TRP A 178 -15.09 -3.57 -3.02
CA TRP A 178 -14.25 -4.14 -4.07
C TRP A 178 -14.87 -5.41 -4.67
N ASN A 179 -14.87 -5.55 -5.99
CA ASN A 179 -15.45 -6.72 -6.67
C ASN A 179 -14.51 -7.95 -6.66
N ILE A 180 -14.13 -8.41 -5.47
CA ILE A 180 -13.07 -9.42 -5.27
C ILE A 180 -13.38 -10.81 -5.83
N SER A 181 -14.66 -11.19 -5.95
CA SER A 181 -15.06 -12.53 -6.39
C SER A 181 -14.96 -12.78 -7.90
N LYS A 182 -14.82 -11.71 -8.70
CA LYS A 182 -14.70 -11.78 -10.17
C LYS A 182 -13.77 -10.65 -10.68
N PRO A 183 -12.44 -10.76 -10.48
CA PRO A 183 -11.49 -9.85 -11.11
C PRO A 183 -11.52 -10.02 -12.63
N ILE A 184 -11.04 -9.00 -13.35
CA ILE A 184 -10.59 -9.20 -14.74
C ILE A 184 -9.25 -9.92 -14.69
N VAL A 185 -9.15 -11.05 -15.39
CA VAL A 185 -7.92 -11.82 -15.48
C VAL A 185 -7.17 -11.46 -16.77
N LEU A 186 -5.89 -11.14 -16.63
CA LEU A 186 -4.93 -11.00 -17.72
C LEU A 186 -3.89 -12.12 -17.57
N GLU A 187 -4.07 -13.20 -18.33
CA GLU A 187 -3.12 -14.31 -18.35
C GLU A 187 -2.02 -14.01 -19.37
N ALA A 188 -0.78 -14.15 -18.95
CA ALA A 188 0.37 -13.93 -19.80
C ALA A 188 1.40 -15.03 -19.52
N TYR A 189 1.22 -16.12 -20.29
CA TYR A 189 1.86 -17.44 -20.25
C TYR A 189 1.25 -18.43 -19.25
N GLU A 190 0.81 -19.58 -19.77
CA GLU A 190 0.34 -20.76 -19.00
C GLU A 190 1.50 -21.66 -18.52
N ASP A 191 2.74 -21.33 -18.84
CA ASP A 191 3.89 -22.21 -18.61
C ASP A 191 4.30 -22.26 -17.13
N GLU A 192 3.88 -23.33 -16.44
CA GLU A 192 4.14 -23.55 -15.02
C GLU A 192 5.63 -23.83 -14.69
N TYR A 193 6.49 -24.10 -15.67
CA TYR A 193 7.94 -24.28 -15.42
C TYR A 193 8.66 -22.98 -15.06
N HIS A 194 8.13 -21.82 -15.50
CA HIS A 194 8.84 -20.56 -15.42
C HIS A 194 8.06 -19.54 -14.59
N ARG A 195 8.40 -19.48 -13.30
CA ARG A 195 7.75 -18.63 -12.31
C ARG A 195 8.37 -17.23 -12.31
N SER A 196 7.69 -16.27 -12.93
CA SER A 196 8.15 -14.88 -13.00
C SER A 196 7.01 -13.91 -12.69
N SER A 197 7.22 -13.00 -11.73
CA SER A 197 6.23 -12.00 -11.34
C SER A 197 6.01 -10.96 -12.44
N TRP A 198 4.74 -10.59 -12.63
CA TRP A 198 4.37 -9.42 -13.45
C TRP A 198 4.46 -8.13 -12.65
N ASP A 199 5.13 -7.12 -13.23
CA ASP A 199 5.06 -5.73 -12.81
C ASP A 199 3.89 -5.02 -13.50
N VAL A 200 3.24 -4.09 -12.80
CA VAL A 200 1.95 -3.49 -13.21
C VAL A 200 1.94 -1.98 -13.04
N SER A 201 1.43 -1.24 -14.03
CA SER A 201 1.22 0.21 -13.94
C SER A 201 -0.07 0.63 -14.64
N LEU A 202 -1.00 1.24 -13.90
CA LEU A 202 -2.24 1.83 -14.42
C LEU A 202 -2.02 3.29 -14.84
N ASP A 203 -2.82 3.77 -15.79
CA ASP A 203 -3.04 5.21 -15.98
C ASP A 203 -3.99 5.79 -14.91
N ALA A 204 -4.12 7.11 -14.85
CA ALA A 204 -4.92 7.78 -13.83
C ALA A 204 -6.42 7.47 -13.91
N SER A 205 -6.93 7.08 -15.09
CA SER A 205 -8.32 6.67 -15.27
C SER A 205 -8.57 5.22 -14.83
N GLY A 206 -7.55 4.36 -14.95
CA GLY A 206 -7.69 2.91 -14.81
C GLY A 206 -8.20 2.23 -16.09
N ASP A 207 -8.15 2.91 -17.25
CA ASP A 207 -8.53 2.34 -18.56
C ASP A 207 -7.32 1.90 -19.42
N THR A 208 -6.08 2.29 -19.09
CA THR A 208 -4.84 1.73 -19.68
C THR A 208 -4.01 1.03 -18.59
N LEU A 209 -3.51 -0.16 -18.89
CA LEU A 209 -2.67 -0.96 -17.98
C LEU A 209 -1.45 -1.49 -18.74
N ALA A 210 -0.25 -1.07 -18.34
CA ALA A 210 1.01 -1.64 -18.78
C ALA A 210 1.43 -2.79 -17.88
N LEU A 211 1.87 -3.89 -18.49
CA LEU A 211 2.41 -5.07 -17.84
C LEU A 211 3.85 -5.32 -18.29
N GLY A 212 4.75 -5.60 -17.34
CA GLY A 212 6.14 -6.02 -17.59
C GLY A 212 6.44 -7.40 -16.98
N ASN A 213 7.14 -8.27 -17.72
CA ASN A 213 7.76 -9.46 -17.16
C ASN A 213 9.12 -9.74 -17.82
N MET A 214 10.13 -10.11 -17.04
CA MET A 214 11.50 -10.29 -17.52
C MET A 214 11.74 -11.61 -18.29
N LEU A 215 11.08 -12.72 -17.95
CA LEU A 215 11.36 -14.05 -18.51
C LEU A 215 10.16 -15.02 -18.39
N PRO A 216 9.95 -15.85 -19.42
CA PRO A 216 10.22 -17.28 -19.26
C PRO A 216 11.45 -17.77 -20.06
N TYR A 217 12.10 -18.82 -19.56
CA TYR A 217 13.14 -19.60 -20.24
C TYR A 217 12.45 -20.84 -20.90
N PRO A 218 13.08 -21.85 -21.55
CA PRO A 218 14.42 -21.94 -22.14
C PRO A 218 14.50 -21.53 -23.62
N THR A 219 13.45 -20.97 -24.20
CA THR A 219 13.38 -20.62 -25.64
C THR A 219 13.53 -19.10 -25.89
N TYR A 220 14.79 -18.64 -25.80
CA TYR A 220 15.30 -17.37 -26.33
C TYR A 220 14.92 -16.05 -25.62
N ASN A 221 15.55 -15.81 -24.47
CA ASN A 221 16.05 -14.50 -23.98
C ASN A 221 15.22 -13.25 -24.34
N ARG A 222 13.94 -13.22 -24.00
CA ARG A 222 13.07 -12.06 -24.18
C ARG A 222 12.14 -11.91 -22.99
N GLY A 223 12.22 -10.75 -22.34
CA GLY A 223 11.10 -10.27 -21.53
C GLY A 223 9.94 -9.84 -22.43
N ARG A 224 8.89 -9.31 -21.81
CA ARG A 224 7.70 -8.82 -22.48
C ARG A 224 7.18 -7.58 -21.78
N VAL A 225 6.95 -6.53 -22.57
CA VAL A 225 6.08 -5.41 -22.20
C VAL A 225 4.83 -5.49 -23.07
N CYS A 226 3.66 -5.29 -22.45
CA CYS A 226 2.41 -5.17 -23.18
C CYS A 226 1.44 -4.20 -22.49
N VAL A 227 0.60 -3.55 -23.27
CA VAL A 227 -0.45 -2.64 -22.81
C VAL A 227 -1.82 -3.21 -23.15
N TYR A 228 -2.61 -3.43 -22.11
CA TYR A 228 -4.02 -3.73 -22.20
C TYR A 228 -4.80 -2.41 -22.13
N MET A 229 -5.96 -2.38 -22.81
CA MET A 229 -6.82 -1.21 -22.85
C MET A 229 -8.27 -1.60 -22.55
N ARG A 230 -8.90 -0.80 -21.72
CA ARG A 230 -10.33 -0.79 -21.48
C ARG A 230 -11.00 0.18 -22.46
N ARG A 231 -12.13 -0.22 -23.02
CA ARG A 231 -12.95 0.60 -23.92
C ARG A 231 -14.41 0.41 -23.57
N LYS A 232 -15.12 1.51 -23.30
CA LYS A 232 -16.53 1.51 -22.86
C LYS A 232 -16.79 0.57 -21.66
N GLY A 233 -15.85 0.53 -20.72
CA GLY A 233 -15.91 -0.29 -19.50
C GLY A 233 -15.42 -1.74 -19.62
N VAL A 234 -15.13 -2.24 -20.83
CA VAL A 234 -14.67 -3.62 -21.07
C VAL A 234 -13.18 -3.64 -21.42
N TRP A 235 -12.38 -4.50 -20.76
CA TRP A 235 -10.98 -4.73 -21.09
C TRP A 235 -10.85 -5.63 -22.33
N ASP A 236 -10.03 -5.24 -23.32
CA ASP A 236 -9.61 -6.18 -24.36
C ASP A 236 -8.47 -7.05 -23.83
N THR A 237 -8.84 -8.21 -23.26
CA THR A 237 -7.89 -9.18 -22.71
C THR A 237 -7.22 -10.07 -23.77
N LYS A 238 -7.61 -9.93 -25.05
CA LYS A 238 -7.17 -10.84 -26.14
C LYS A 238 -6.23 -10.18 -27.15
N HIS A 239 -6.32 -8.86 -27.32
CA HIS A 239 -5.50 -8.11 -28.28
C HIS A 239 -4.70 -6.98 -27.59
N PRO A 240 -3.85 -7.29 -26.59
CA PRO A 240 -2.95 -6.29 -26.02
C PRO A 240 -1.95 -5.79 -27.08
N VAL A 241 -1.54 -4.54 -26.95
CA VAL A 241 -0.39 -4.03 -27.72
C VAL A 241 0.86 -4.63 -27.10
N VAL A 242 1.64 -5.40 -27.86
CA VAL A 242 2.90 -6.02 -27.41
C VAL A 242 4.07 -5.24 -28.00
N PHE A 243 5.03 -4.86 -27.17
CA PHE A 243 6.13 -3.98 -27.55
C PHE A 243 7.37 -4.78 -27.99
N PRO A 244 8.10 -4.39 -29.05
CA PRO A 244 9.27 -5.11 -29.54
C PRO A 244 10.42 -5.19 -28.52
N THR A 245 10.69 -6.41 -28.03
CA THR A 245 11.71 -6.71 -27.01
C THR A 245 13.10 -7.01 -27.56
N GLY A 246 13.24 -7.13 -28.88
CA GLY A 246 14.54 -7.36 -29.54
C GLY A 246 15.19 -8.69 -29.15
N SER A 247 16.43 -8.62 -28.68
CA SER A 247 17.19 -9.74 -28.10
C SER A 247 17.58 -9.45 -26.64
N GLU A 248 16.75 -8.68 -25.94
CA GLU A 248 17.10 -7.97 -24.71
C GLU A 248 16.17 -8.39 -23.55
N TYR A 249 16.66 -8.27 -22.32
CA TYR A 249 15.87 -8.47 -21.10
C TYR A 249 14.97 -7.27 -20.80
N PHE A 250 14.17 -6.83 -21.78
CA PHE A 250 13.29 -5.68 -21.71
C PHE A 250 11.91 -6.06 -21.14
N GLY A 251 11.43 -5.26 -20.19
CA GLY A 251 10.19 -5.48 -19.45
C GLY A 251 10.37 -5.95 -18.01
N VAL A 252 11.48 -5.62 -17.34
CA VAL A 252 11.64 -5.98 -15.91
C VAL A 252 10.78 -5.12 -14.98
N ASN A 253 10.47 -3.91 -15.43
CA ASN A 253 9.59 -2.94 -14.78
C ASN A 253 8.87 -2.12 -15.86
N VAL A 254 7.68 -1.61 -15.56
CA VAL A 254 6.91 -0.71 -16.42
C VAL A 254 6.36 0.49 -15.64
N SER A 255 6.29 1.65 -16.28
CA SER A 255 5.66 2.84 -15.71
C SER A 255 4.92 3.62 -16.80
N LEU A 256 3.64 3.93 -16.55
CA LEU A 256 2.80 4.80 -17.36
C LEU A 256 2.70 6.20 -16.77
N SER A 257 2.62 7.19 -17.65
CA SER A 257 2.03 8.50 -17.33
C SER A 257 0.54 8.39 -17.00
N ALA A 258 0.01 9.30 -16.18
CA ALA A 258 -1.41 9.45 -15.85
C ALA A 258 -2.34 9.51 -17.08
N ALA A 259 -1.88 10.07 -18.21
CA ALA A 259 -2.65 10.18 -19.45
C ALA A 259 -2.71 8.88 -20.27
N GLY A 260 -1.98 7.83 -19.87
CA GLY A 260 -1.92 6.56 -20.61
C GLY A 260 -1.29 6.69 -22.00
N ASP A 261 -0.42 7.69 -22.22
CA ASP A 261 0.18 8.02 -23.52
C ASP A 261 1.72 8.03 -23.55
N CYS A 262 2.39 8.09 -22.40
CA CYS A 262 3.81 7.81 -22.25
C CYS A 262 4.00 6.51 -21.46
N LEU A 263 4.82 5.60 -21.99
CA LEU A 263 5.20 4.34 -21.35
C LEU A 263 6.73 4.24 -21.32
N VAL A 264 7.30 3.90 -20.18
CA VAL A 264 8.67 3.38 -20.10
C VAL A 264 8.64 1.90 -19.70
N GLY A 265 9.53 1.10 -20.28
CA GLY A 265 9.84 -0.25 -19.83
C GLY A 265 11.33 -0.37 -19.52
N GLY A 266 11.67 -0.88 -18.33
CA GLY A 266 13.04 -1.11 -17.89
C GLY A 266 13.66 -2.37 -18.50
N ALA A 267 14.99 -2.38 -18.68
CA ALA A 267 15.74 -3.49 -19.28
C ALA A 267 17.03 -3.80 -18.53
N ARG A 268 17.41 -5.09 -18.46
CA ARG A 268 18.59 -5.54 -17.69
C ARG A 268 19.87 -5.62 -18.54
N HIS A 269 21.01 -5.38 -17.88
CA HIS A 269 22.37 -5.45 -18.43
C HIS A 269 22.64 -4.36 -19.47
N TYR A 270 23.00 -4.73 -20.71
CA TYR A 270 23.55 -3.81 -21.71
C TYR A 270 22.50 -3.13 -22.60
N SER A 271 21.21 -3.23 -22.26
CA SER A 271 20.14 -2.49 -22.93
C SER A 271 19.52 -1.49 -21.95
N PRO A 272 19.38 -0.19 -22.34
CA PRO A 272 18.65 0.78 -21.54
C PRO A 272 17.14 0.50 -21.58
N PHE A 273 16.40 1.17 -20.70
CA PHE A 273 14.96 1.31 -20.85
C PHE A 273 14.58 1.86 -22.24
N ARG A 274 13.34 1.62 -22.65
CA ARG A 274 12.75 2.19 -23.87
C ARG A 274 11.50 2.97 -23.52
N ILE A 275 11.39 4.19 -24.05
CA ILE A 275 10.22 5.05 -23.87
C ILE A 275 9.38 5.01 -25.15
N PHE A 276 8.10 4.69 -25.03
CA PHE A 276 7.15 4.64 -26.14
C PHE A 276 6.10 5.72 -25.98
N MET A 277 5.65 6.27 -27.10
CA MET A 277 4.60 7.30 -27.14
C MET A 277 3.34 6.76 -27.81
N ARG A 278 2.19 7.12 -27.26
CA ARG A 278 0.87 6.96 -27.86
C ARG A 278 0.46 8.28 -28.49
N ARG A 279 -0.07 8.24 -29.71
CA ARG A 279 -0.60 9.41 -30.42
C ARG A 279 -1.92 9.01 -31.08
N ASN A 280 -2.96 9.82 -30.92
CA ASN A 280 -4.31 9.55 -31.45
C ASN A 280 -4.83 8.13 -31.08
N GLY A 281 -4.48 7.66 -29.88
CA GLY A 281 -4.85 6.33 -29.36
C GLY A 281 -3.97 5.15 -29.78
N ILE A 282 -3.05 5.33 -30.75
CA ILE A 282 -2.14 4.31 -31.30
C ILE A 282 -0.76 4.44 -30.64
N TRP A 283 -0.13 3.33 -30.27
CA TRP A 283 1.25 3.30 -29.77
C TRP A 283 2.27 3.24 -30.92
N ASP A 284 3.28 4.10 -30.88
CA ASP A 284 4.43 4.09 -31.79
C ASP A 284 5.45 3.05 -31.29
N ILE A 285 5.20 1.77 -31.61
CA ILE A 285 6.01 0.64 -31.14
C ILE A 285 7.31 0.44 -31.92
N GLU A 286 7.40 1.00 -33.13
CA GLU A 286 8.55 0.86 -34.03
C GLU A 286 9.63 1.92 -33.76
N ASN A 287 9.26 3.09 -33.24
CA ASN A 287 10.17 4.22 -32.99
C ASN A 287 10.28 4.56 -31.49
N PRO A 288 10.76 3.65 -30.62
CA PRO A 288 10.99 3.96 -29.22
C PRO A 288 12.02 5.09 -29.07
N ILE A 289 11.69 6.07 -28.23
CA ILE A 289 12.65 7.07 -27.77
C ILE A 289 13.67 6.35 -26.88
N ARG A 290 14.95 6.59 -27.16
CA ARG A 290 16.10 6.13 -26.40
C ARG A 290 16.87 7.36 -25.92
N LEU A 291 17.22 7.39 -24.63
CA LEU A 291 18.09 8.41 -24.06
C LEU A 291 19.54 7.90 -24.09
N PRO A 292 20.56 8.77 -24.14
CA PRO A 292 21.95 8.34 -24.23
C PRO A 292 22.39 7.63 -22.94
N LEU A 293 23.20 6.59 -23.12
CA LEU A 293 23.83 5.85 -22.05
C LEU A 293 24.92 6.70 -21.38
N PRO A 294 24.99 6.77 -20.04
CA PRO A 294 26.11 7.39 -19.35
C PRO A 294 27.45 6.70 -19.71
N PRO A 295 28.57 7.44 -19.75
CA PRO A 295 29.89 6.82 -19.82
C PRO A 295 30.10 5.86 -18.64
N ASN A 296 30.59 4.65 -18.93
CA ASN A 296 30.86 3.57 -17.96
C ASN A 296 29.65 3.02 -17.20
N PHE A 297 28.42 3.15 -17.72
CA PHE A 297 27.23 2.56 -17.11
C PHE A 297 27.36 1.04 -16.87
N TYR A 298 26.68 0.52 -15.84
CA TYR A 298 26.71 -0.91 -15.50
C TYR A 298 25.33 -1.59 -15.55
N GLU A 299 24.31 -0.99 -14.94
CA GLU A 299 22.92 -1.49 -14.95
C GLU A 299 21.90 -0.35 -15.18
N PHE A 300 22.33 0.73 -15.83
CA PHE A 300 21.50 1.88 -16.22
C PHE A 300 20.21 1.45 -16.92
N GLY A 301 19.08 1.74 -16.28
CA GLY A 301 17.77 1.53 -16.86
C GLY A 301 17.09 0.19 -16.61
N TRP A 302 17.58 -0.58 -15.64
CA TRP A 302 16.86 -1.76 -15.13
C TRP A 302 15.49 -1.36 -14.56
N ILE A 303 15.44 -0.35 -13.69
CA ILE A 303 14.20 0.22 -13.14
C ILE A 303 14.10 1.68 -13.59
N ALA A 304 12.93 2.10 -14.08
CA ALA A 304 12.70 3.43 -14.61
C ALA A 304 11.26 3.90 -14.39
N HIS A 305 11.07 5.00 -13.66
CA HIS A 305 9.76 5.53 -13.26
C HIS A 305 9.49 6.89 -13.91
N LEU A 306 8.35 7.02 -14.59
CA LEU A 306 7.83 8.31 -15.04
C LEU A 306 7.13 9.03 -13.89
N SER A 307 7.26 10.35 -13.83
CA SER A 307 6.32 11.23 -13.15
C SER A 307 4.93 11.11 -13.79
N ALA A 308 3.84 11.30 -13.03
CA ALA A 308 2.49 11.15 -13.57
C ALA A 308 2.19 12.05 -14.80
N ALA A 309 2.74 13.26 -14.88
CA ALA A 309 2.59 14.15 -16.05
C ALA A 309 3.42 13.73 -17.29
N GLY A 310 4.22 12.65 -17.22
CA GLY A 310 5.05 12.17 -18.32
C GLY A 310 6.19 13.12 -18.73
N ASN A 311 6.49 14.12 -17.89
CA ASN A 311 7.47 15.18 -18.11
C ASN A 311 8.84 14.91 -17.43
N CYS A 312 8.92 14.01 -16.45
CA CYS A 312 10.16 13.56 -15.83
C CYS A 312 10.28 12.03 -15.88
N LEU A 313 11.52 11.54 -15.96
CA LEU A 313 11.87 10.12 -15.88
C LEU A 313 13.04 9.95 -14.92
N ALA A 314 12.84 9.20 -13.85
CA ALA A 314 13.90 8.75 -12.95
C ALA A 314 14.37 7.34 -13.34
N THR A 315 15.68 7.07 -13.24
CA THR A 315 16.29 5.77 -13.53
C THR A 315 17.52 5.54 -12.64
N HIS A 316 17.78 4.29 -12.24
CA HIS A 316 18.97 3.90 -11.49
C HIS A 316 20.09 3.41 -12.41
N ASP A 317 21.34 3.58 -11.98
CA ASP A 317 22.54 2.89 -12.44
C ASP A 317 23.49 2.63 -11.26
N PHE A 318 24.19 1.50 -11.27
CA PHE A 318 24.96 1.01 -10.12
C PHE A 318 26.36 1.66 -10.01
N ASP A 319 27.02 1.93 -11.15
CA ASP A 319 28.40 2.45 -11.15
C ASP A 319 28.44 4.00 -11.12
N PRO A 320 29.42 4.64 -10.46
CA PRO A 320 30.36 4.12 -9.45
C PRO A 320 29.90 4.37 -8.00
N LYS A 321 28.66 4.86 -7.79
CA LYS A 321 28.11 5.26 -6.48
C LYS A 321 26.59 4.97 -6.32
N SER A 322 26.01 4.05 -7.11
CA SER A 322 24.55 3.83 -7.21
C SER A 322 23.76 5.15 -7.41
N THR A 323 23.77 5.66 -8.65
CA THR A 323 23.26 7.00 -9.00
C THR A 323 21.83 6.94 -9.54
N ILE A 324 20.95 7.82 -9.06
CA ILE A 324 19.69 8.13 -9.73
C ILE A 324 19.93 9.25 -10.74
N TYR A 325 19.54 9.00 -12.00
CA TYR A 325 19.49 9.99 -13.06
C TYR A 325 18.04 10.43 -13.25
N VAL A 326 17.78 11.73 -13.32
CA VAL A 326 16.48 12.31 -13.70
C VAL A 326 16.61 13.08 -15.00
N TYR A 327 15.89 12.62 -16.01
CA TYR A 327 15.72 13.30 -17.30
C TYR A 327 14.45 14.15 -17.25
N THR A 328 14.50 15.40 -17.70
CA THR A 328 13.32 16.28 -17.84
C THR A 328 12.93 16.37 -19.31
N ARG A 329 11.63 16.51 -19.58
CA ARG A 329 11.03 16.64 -20.90
C ARG A 329 10.31 17.98 -21.02
N ILE A 330 10.72 18.79 -21.99
CA ILE A 330 10.17 20.13 -22.22
C ILE A 330 9.65 20.18 -23.65
N ASN A 331 8.40 20.65 -23.83
CA ASN A 331 7.74 20.74 -25.14
C ASN A 331 7.79 19.44 -25.98
N GLY A 332 7.75 18.28 -25.29
CA GLY A 332 7.79 16.95 -25.91
C GLY A 332 9.18 16.36 -26.15
N VAL A 333 10.26 17.15 -26.01
CA VAL A 333 11.66 16.74 -26.18
C VAL A 333 12.29 16.44 -24.81
N TRP A 334 13.05 15.36 -24.70
CA TRP A 334 13.83 15.04 -23.48
C TRP A 334 15.17 15.76 -23.51
N ASP A 335 15.59 16.37 -22.39
CA ASP A 335 16.97 16.84 -22.23
C ASP A 335 17.88 15.62 -22.04
N THR A 336 18.57 15.26 -23.12
CA THR A 336 19.51 14.14 -23.19
C THR A 336 20.93 14.52 -22.79
N GLU A 337 21.24 15.82 -22.72
CA GLU A 337 22.60 16.33 -22.53
C GLU A 337 22.90 16.63 -21.06
N ASN A 338 21.90 17.09 -20.30
CA ASN A 338 22.04 17.58 -18.93
C ASN A 338 21.13 16.84 -17.90
N PRO A 339 21.11 15.49 -17.85
CA PRO A 339 20.33 14.77 -16.85
C PRO A 339 20.81 15.10 -15.43
N ILE A 340 19.88 15.38 -14.53
CA ILE A 340 20.19 15.67 -13.13
C ILE A 340 20.64 14.37 -12.46
N LYS A 341 21.81 14.40 -11.81
CA LYS A 341 22.36 13.25 -11.07
C LYS A 341 22.21 13.43 -9.57
N PHE A 342 21.75 12.37 -8.91
CA PHE A 342 21.66 12.22 -7.47
C PHE A 342 22.50 11.01 -7.06
N SER A 343 23.49 11.22 -6.20
CA SER A 343 24.24 10.17 -5.51
C SER A 343 23.99 10.29 -4.01
N HIS A 344 24.26 9.23 -3.26
CA HIS A 344 24.17 9.27 -1.80
C HIS A 344 25.03 10.42 -1.22
N PRO A 345 24.58 11.12 -0.17
CA PRO A 345 25.39 12.11 0.56
C PRO A 345 26.76 11.56 0.99
N GLU A 346 27.78 12.42 0.91
CA GLU A 346 29.17 12.00 1.13
C GLU A 346 29.50 11.76 2.62
N GLY A 347 30.25 10.69 2.89
CA GLY A 347 30.65 10.27 4.24
C GLY A 347 29.82 9.11 4.81
N GLU A 348 28.68 8.79 4.20
CA GLU A 348 27.85 7.62 4.55
C GLU A 348 28.27 6.38 3.72
N SER A 349 27.99 5.17 4.21
CA SER A 349 28.62 3.93 3.72
C SER A 349 27.83 3.14 2.68
N SER A 350 26.63 3.58 2.31
CA SER A 350 25.70 2.91 1.39
C SER A 350 25.44 3.71 0.11
N GLY A 351 25.03 3.02 -0.95
CA GLY A 351 24.51 3.62 -2.18
C GLY A 351 22.98 3.78 -2.16
N PHE A 352 22.41 4.37 -3.22
CA PHE A 352 20.96 4.31 -3.41
C PHE A 352 20.51 2.95 -3.97
N SER A 353 19.42 2.42 -3.44
CA SER A 353 18.78 1.23 -3.98
C SER A 353 18.02 1.54 -5.28
N ARG A 354 17.43 0.50 -5.89
CA ARG A 354 16.50 0.63 -7.02
C ARG A 354 15.08 1.00 -6.60
N VAL A 355 14.85 1.35 -5.34
CA VAL A 355 13.56 1.78 -4.81
C VAL A 355 13.52 3.30 -4.82
N PHE A 356 12.73 3.89 -5.72
CA PHE A 356 12.52 5.33 -5.83
C PHE A 356 11.16 5.63 -6.47
N SER A 357 10.58 6.80 -6.16
CA SER A 357 9.31 7.26 -6.73
C SER A 357 9.35 8.77 -7.00
N LEU A 358 8.59 9.21 -8.00
CA LEU A 358 8.40 10.61 -8.41
C LEU A 358 6.96 11.02 -8.15
N ASN A 359 6.74 12.28 -7.73
CA ASN A 359 5.39 12.85 -7.72
C ASN A 359 4.91 13.23 -9.15
N ALA A 360 3.70 13.79 -9.27
CA ALA A 360 3.07 14.00 -10.57
C ALA A 360 3.81 14.98 -11.48
N GLU A 361 4.30 16.09 -10.93
CA GLU A 361 5.04 17.12 -11.67
C GLU A 361 6.52 16.76 -11.89
N GLY A 362 7.02 15.74 -11.20
CA GLY A 362 8.44 15.37 -11.22
C GLY A 362 9.35 16.41 -10.57
N ASP A 363 8.83 17.18 -9.60
CA ASP A 363 9.57 18.16 -8.79
C ASP A 363 9.96 17.59 -7.40
N ARG A 364 9.49 16.39 -7.05
CA ARG A 364 9.89 15.63 -5.86
C ARG A 364 10.32 14.22 -6.25
N LEU A 365 11.48 13.81 -5.75
CA LEU A 365 12.06 12.48 -5.93
C LEU A 365 12.36 11.89 -4.55
N VAL A 366 11.78 10.73 -4.24
CA VAL A 366 12.13 9.96 -3.04
C VAL A 366 12.97 8.74 -3.43
N VAL A 367 14.01 8.43 -2.66
CA VAL A 367 14.97 7.34 -2.93
C VAL A 367 15.31 6.60 -1.64
N GLY A 368 15.26 5.26 -1.66
CA GLY A 368 15.65 4.40 -0.53
C GLY A 368 17.11 3.95 -0.64
N THR A 369 17.80 3.77 0.48
CA THR A 369 19.20 3.32 0.52
C THR A 369 19.37 1.81 0.35
N GLU A 370 20.56 1.38 -0.08
CA GLU A 370 21.03 0.01 0.14
C GLU A 370 21.41 -0.15 1.62
N PHE A 371 20.98 -1.25 2.27
CA PHE A 371 21.20 -1.46 3.70
C PHE A 371 21.94 -2.78 3.97
N TYR A 372 23.07 -2.72 4.68
CA TYR A 372 23.88 -3.90 5.03
C TYR A 372 23.34 -4.67 6.25
N LYS A 373 22.69 -3.99 7.18
CA LYS A 373 21.89 -4.60 8.24
C LYS A 373 20.42 -4.24 8.04
N SER A 374 19.53 -5.09 8.51
CA SER A 374 18.08 -4.86 8.42
C SER A 374 17.57 -3.68 9.26
N THR A 375 18.41 -3.03 10.04
CA THR A 375 18.13 -1.80 10.80
C THR A 375 18.56 -0.51 10.09
N ASP A 376 19.43 -0.61 9.09
CA ASP A 376 20.18 0.52 8.53
C ASP A 376 19.46 1.12 7.30
N GLY A 377 18.13 0.98 7.24
CA GLY A 377 17.29 1.39 6.12
C GLY A 377 16.88 2.86 6.22
N GLU A 378 17.13 3.63 5.17
CA GLU A 378 16.97 5.08 5.15
C GLU A 378 16.39 5.54 3.82
N VAL A 379 15.75 6.72 3.83
CA VAL A 379 15.01 7.24 2.70
C VAL A 379 15.26 8.75 2.59
N TYR A 380 15.60 9.22 1.39
CA TYR A 380 15.92 10.62 1.11
C TYR A 380 14.91 11.20 0.13
N LEU A 381 14.36 12.37 0.48
CA LEU A 381 13.50 13.17 -0.40
C LEU A 381 14.26 14.40 -0.91
N TYR A 382 14.46 14.43 -2.22
CA TYR A 382 14.96 15.58 -2.96
C TYR A 382 13.79 16.41 -3.50
N THR A 383 13.91 17.73 -3.45
CA THR A 383 12.87 18.67 -3.92
C THR A 383 13.46 19.70 -4.88
N ARG A 384 12.72 20.01 -5.93
CA ARG A 384 13.03 21.03 -6.93
C ARG A 384 12.30 22.32 -6.59
N MET A 385 13.02 23.40 -6.35
CA MET A 385 12.47 24.73 -6.06
C MET A 385 12.99 25.74 -7.08
N ASN A 386 12.10 26.56 -7.63
CA ASN A 386 12.42 27.61 -8.61
C ASN A 386 13.26 27.12 -9.82
N GLY A 387 13.05 25.87 -10.24
CA GLY A 387 13.75 25.24 -11.37
C GLY A 387 15.01 24.44 -10.99
N SER A 388 15.57 24.63 -9.80
CA SER A 388 16.78 23.95 -9.30
C SER A 388 16.46 22.87 -8.28
N TRP A 389 17.20 21.76 -8.29
CA TRP A 389 17.09 20.72 -7.25
C TRP A 389 17.99 21.06 -6.08
N ASP A 390 17.45 21.08 -4.86
CA ASP A 390 18.30 21.01 -3.66
C ASP A 390 18.82 19.58 -3.54
N ARG A 391 20.13 19.42 -3.73
CA ARG A 391 20.85 18.14 -3.64
C ARG A 391 21.79 18.08 -2.43
N GLU A 392 21.94 19.20 -1.72
CA GLU A 392 22.87 19.35 -0.60
C GLU A 392 22.13 19.18 0.74
N ASN A 393 20.83 19.50 0.79
CA ASN A 393 19.98 19.41 1.98
C ASN A 393 18.73 18.53 1.75
N PRO A 394 18.87 17.27 1.29
CA PRO A 394 17.73 16.36 1.15
C PRO A 394 17.09 16.07 2.51
N ILE A 395 15.76 15.89 2.52
CA ILE A 395 15.03 15.51 3.73
C ILE A 395 15.24 14.01 3.96
N LYS A 396 16.02 13.67 5.00
CA LYS A 396 16.30 12.30 5.44
C LYS A 396 15.19 11.79 6.38
N PHE A 397 14.60 10.65 6.02
CA PHE A 397 13.70 9.86 6.83
C PHE A 397 14.47 8.61 7.29
N SER A 398 14.58 8.41 8.60
CA SER A 398 15.19 7.21 9.19
C SER A 398 14.13 6.26 9.72
N ALA A 399 14.45 4.96 9.76
CA ALA A 399 13.59 3.95 10.37
C ALA A 399 13.21 4.31 11.82
N PRO A 400 11.91 4.30 12.19
CA PRO A 400 11.50 4.20 13.58
C PRO A 400 12.08 2.93 14.22
N ALA A 401 12.27 2.89 15.54
CA ALA A 401 13.04 1.84 16.24
C ALA A 401 12.55 0.37 16.10
N SER A 402 11.45 0.13 15.38
CA SER A 402 11.00 -1.23 14.99
C SER A 402 10.75 -1.41 13.48
N GLY A 403 11.13 -0.42 12.65
CA GLY A 403 11.06 -0.41 11.20
C GLY A 403 12.20 -1.17 10.54
N VAL A 404 12.21 -2.50 10.71
CA VAL A 404 13.18 -3.39 10.02
C VAL A 404 12.98 -3.29 8.49
N TYR A 405 14.04 -3.22 7.70
CA TYR A 405 14.00 -3.03 6.23
C TYR A 405 13.19 -1.79 5.77
N PHE A 406 13.25 -0.70 6.53
CA PHE A 406 12.66 0.58 6.13
C PHE A 406 13.22 1.06 4.77
N GLY A 407 12.33 1.51 3.89
CA GLY A 407 12.69 1.85 2.50
C GLY A 407 12.65 0.67 1.53
N SER A 408 12.18 -0.52 1.94
CA SER A 408 12.01 -1.68 1.05
C SER A 408 11.02 -1.45 -0.10
N SER A 409 10.15 -0.45 0.05
CA SER A 409 9.31 0.10 -1.00
C SER A 409 8.97 1.56 -0.67
N LEU A 410 8.70 2.35 -1.71
CA LEU A 410 8.41 3.78 -1.59
C LEU A 410 7.34 4.17 -2.61
N GLU A 411 6.41 5.02 -2.20
CA GLU A 411 5.49 5.67 -3.13
C GLU A 411 5.12 7.09 -2.66
N LEU A 412 5.21 8.06 -3.58
CA LEU A 412 4.66 9.41 -3.40
C LEU A 412 3.26 9.47 -4.02
N ASN A 413 2.37 10.28 -3.44
CA ASN A 413 1.16 10.68 -4.14
C ASN A 413 1.47 11.78 -5.19
N ASP A 414 0.52 12.10 -6.07
CA ASP A 414 0.69 13.12 -7.12
C ASP A 414 1.25 14.46 -6.60
N ALA A 415 0.78 14.92 -5.43
CA ALA A 415 1.25 16.17 -4.83
C ALA A 415 2.66 16.07 -4.23
N GLY A 416 3.12 14.85 -3.91
CA GLY A 416 4.33 14.62 -3.12
C GLY A 416 4.24 15.15 -1.70
N ASP A 417 3.02 15.30 -1.17
CA ASP A 417 2.73 15.67 0.22
C ASP A 417 2.39 14.44 1.10
N ARG A 418 2.32 13.25 0.52
CA ARG A 418 2.24 11.97 1.23
C ARG A 418 3.29 11.00 0.68
N LEU A 419 3.93 10.29 1.60
CA LEU A 419 4.94 9.27 1.32
C LEU A 419 4.58 8.00 2.08
N ALA A 420 4.35 6.91 1.35
CA ALA A 420 4.27 5.57 1.92
C ALA A 420 5.67 4.92 1.88
N VAL A 421 6.11 4.39 3.01
CA VAL A 421 7.39 3.69 3.16
C VAL A 421 7.16 2.27 3.67
N GLY A 422 7.53 1.28 2.86
CA GLY A 422 7.58 -0.12 3.28
C GLY A 422 8.66 -0.35 4.34
N ALA A 423 8.30 -1.11 5.37
CA ALA A 423 9.22 -1.69 6.33
C ALA A 423 8.66 -3.07 6.72
N SER A 424 9.50 -4.06 6.99
CA SER A 424 9.09 -5.44 7.24
C SER A 424 7.89 -5.53 8.21
N TYR A 425 6.80 -6.09 7.69
CA TYR A 425 5.53 -6.34 8.37
C TYR A 425 4.69 -5.08 8.68
N ARG A 426 5.01 -3.93 8.08
CA ARG A 426 4.28 -2.65 8.22
C ARG A 426 4.45 -1.69 7.04
N VAL A 427 3.76 -0.56 7.07
CA VAL A 427 4.01 0.61 6.22
C VAL A 427 3.93 1.85 7.11
N TYR A 428 4.87 2.78 6.94
CA TYR A 428 4.79 4.10 7.54
C TYR A 428 4.26 5.10 6.51
N VAL A 429 3.22 5.85 6.85
CA VAL A 429 2.71 6.93 5.99
C VAL A 429 3.05 8.28 6.62
N TYR A 430 3.97 8.99 5.98
CA TYR A 430 4.32 10.36 6.31
C TYR A 430 3.43 11.33 5.52
N THR A 431 3.13 12.47 6.13
CA THR A 431 2.35 13.57 5.55
C THR A 431 3.11 14.88 5.75
N CYS A 432 3.20 15.67 4.68
CA CYS A 432 3.69 17.02 4.69
C CYS A 432 2.52 17.99 4.86
N LEU A 433 2.54 18.84 5.88
CA LEU A 433 1.58 19.93 6.07
C LEU A 433 2.35 21.23 6.28
N ASN A 434 2.03 22.28 5.53
CA ASN A 434 2.73 23.57 5.59
C ASN A 434 4.27 23.44 5.43
N ASN A 435 4.71 22.55 4.53
CA ASN A 435 6.11 22.15 4.30
C ASN A 435 6.83 21.46 5.48
N GLN A 436 6.10 21.02 6.51
CA GLN A 436 6.64 20.23 7.62
C GLN A 436 6.13 18.78 7.53
N TRP A 437 7.06 17.81 7.56
CA TRP A 437 6.73 16.38 7.63
C TRP A 437 6.56 15.94 9.09
N ASN A 438 5.60 15.07 9.36
CA ASN A 438 5.34 14.48 10.69
C ASN A 438 6.37 13.40 11.10
N MET A 439 7.66 13.74 11.08
CA MET A 439 8.77 12.80 11.27
C MET A 439 8.70 12.00 12.58
N GLU A 440 8.24 12.64 13.66
CA GLU A 440 8.14 12.04 15.00
C GLU A 440 6.95 11.07 15.14
N THR A 441 5.89 11.29 14.36
CA THR A 441 4.60 10.59 14.47
C THR A 441 4.01 10.18 13.11
N PRO A 442 4.72 9.39 12.29
CA PRO A 442 4.16 8.78 11.08
C PRO A 442 2.98 7.88 11.40
N MET A 443 2.01 7.79 10.48
CA MET A 443 0.92 6.84 10.60
C MET A 443 1.46 5.41 10.38
N GLU A 444 1.53 4.62 11.45
CA GLU A 444 2.00 3.24 11.40
C GLU A 444 0.86 2.27 11.02
N ILE A 445 0.97 1.68 9.82
CA ILE A 445 0.05 0.66 9.31
C ILE A 445 0.74 -0.70 9.43
N LEU A 446 0.52 -1.40 10.54
CA LEU A 446 1.03 -2.77 10.75
C LEU A 446 0.21 -3.82 9.96
N ASN A 447 0.81 -4.93 9.52
CA ASN A 447 0.15 -6.03 8.80
C ASN A 447 -1.16 -6.51 9.48
N PRO A 448 -2.34 -6.47 8.86
CA PRO A 448 -3.59 -6.87 9.50
C PRO A 448 -3.70 -8.34 9.90
N SER A 449 -2.95 -9.26 9.27
CA SER A 449 -3.01 -10.69 9.59
C SER A 449 -2.06 -11.08 10.73
N ASN A 450 -2.27 -12.27 11.28
CA ASN A 450 -1.35 -12.90 12.23
C ASN A 450 -0.09 -13.47 11.54
N ASN A 451 -0.05 -13.54 10.20
CA ASN A 451 1.08 -14.05 9.43
C ASN A 451 1.92 -12.86 8.95
N LEU A 452 2.92 -12.48 9.73
CA LEU A 452 3.70 -11.26 9.53
C LEU A 452 4.31 -11.13 8.12
N ASN A 453 4.68 -12.26 7.52
CA ASN A 453 5.52 -12.38 6.33
C ASN A 453 5.06 -11.55 5.11
N GLY A 454 5.97 -10.77 4.54
CA GLY A 454 5.83 -10.13 3.22
C GLY A 454 5.00 -8.86 3.15
N PHE A 455 4.23 -8.51 4.19
CA PHE A 455 3.52 -7.23 4.24
C PHE A 455 4.50 -6.06 4.35
N GLY A 456 4.22 -4.96 3.62
CA GLY A 456 5.17 -3.86 3.45
C GLY A 456 6.19 -4.12 2.34
N GLY A 457 5.96 -5.15 1.52
CA GLY A 457 6.59 -5.33 0.21
C GLY A 457 6.13 -4.24 -0.76
N PRO A 458 5.50 -4.55 -1.91
CA PRO A 458 4.96 -3.52 -2.80
C PRO A 458 3.94 -2.61 -2.10
N VAL A 459 4.02 -1.31 -2.37
CA VAL A 459 3.02 -0.31 -1.96
C VAL A 459 2.61 0.53 -3.17
N GLY A 460 1.40 1.07 -3.16
CA GLY A 460 0.92 1.99 -4.20
C GLY A 460 -0.18 2.91 -3.66
N LEU A 461 -0.13 4.19 -4.02
CA LEU A 461 -1.07 5.22 -3.57
C LEU A 461 -2.01 5.63 -4.71
N ASN A 462 -3.20 6.14 -4.39
CA ASN A 462 -3.99 6.93 -5.33
C ASN A 462 -3.50 8.39 -5.37
N LYS A 463 -4.00 9.19 -6.32
CA LYS A 463 -3.57 10.59 -6.55
C LYS A 463 -3.63 11.48 -5.29
N ALA A 464 -4.63 11.26 -4.44
CA ALA A 464 -4.80 12.01 -3.20
C ALA A 464 -3.99 11.45 -2.01
N GLY A 465 -3.36 10.27 -2.17
CA GLY A 465 -2.75 9.50 -1.07
C GLY A 465 -3.75 9.11 0.02
N THR A 466 -5.04 9.02 -0.31
CA THR A 466 -6.13 8.63 0.60
C THR A 466 -6.47 7.15 0.53
N SER A 467 -6.05 6.47 -0.55
CA SER A 467 -6.08 5.01 -0.68
C SER A 467 -4.66 4.49 -0.88
N LEU A 468 -4.31 3.43 -0.16
CA LEU A 468 -3.02 2.74 -0.18
C LEU A 468 -3.26 1.24 -0.39
N ALA A 469 -2.69 0.68 -1.44
CA ALA A 469 -2.54 -0.76 -1.61
C ALA A 469 -1.21 -1.22 -0.99
N VAL A 470 -1.21 -2.33 -0.25
CA VAL A 470 -0.01 -2.96 0.31
C VAL A 470 0.00 -4.45 -0.02
N GLY A 471 1.04 -4.91 -0.71
CA GLY A 471 1.30 -6.33 -0.95
C GLY A 471 1.81 -7.03 0.31
N ALA A 472 1.29 -8.22 0.55
CA ALA A 472 1.75 -9.20 1.52
C ALA A 472 2.17 -10.48 0.78
N THR A 473 3.25 -10.36 0.01
CA THR A 473 3.60 -11.23 -1.13
C THR A 473 3.86 -12.70 -0.80
N ILE A 474 4.12 -13.00 0.47
CA ILE A 474 4.42 -14.36 0.96
C ILE A 474 3.49 -14.77 2.12
N GLU A 475 2.36 -14.09 2.27
CA GLU A 475 1.27 -14.53 3.17
C GLU A 475 0.70 -15.88 2.69
N SER A 476 0.43 -16.79 3.63
CA SER A 476 -0.23 -18.07 3.33
C SER A 476 -1.75 -17.88 3.29
N VAL A 477 -2.40 -18.45 2.28
CA VAL A 477 -3.87 -18.34 2.06
C VAL A 477 -4.41 -19.75 1.82
N ASP A 478 -5.48 -20.14 2.50
CA ASP A 478 -6.17 -21.43 2.32
C ASP A 478 -5.21 -22.64 2.30
N SER A 479 -4.31 -22.65 3.31
CA SER A 479 -3.18 -23.59 3.48
C SER A 479 -2.11 -23.58 2.39
N GLN A 480 -2.24 -22.76 1.34
CA GLN A 480 -1.19 -22.56 0.33
C GLN A 480 -0.07 -21.67 0.88
N SER A 481 1.18 -22.17 0.82
CA SER A 481 2.35 -21.39 1.23
C SER A 481 2.62 -20.28 0.20
N LYS A 482 2.92 -19.05 0.66
CA LYS A 482 3.25 -17.90 -0.21
C LYS A 482 2.27 -17.67 -1.38
N ALA A 483 0.98 -17.88 -1.14
CA ALA A 483 -0.05 -17.51 -2.11
C ALA A 483 -0.12 -15.98 -2.25
N GLY A 484 0.04 -15.26 -1.15
CA GLY A 484 0.08 -13.80 -1.10
C GLY A 484 -1.30 -13.14 -0.95
N ALA A 485 -1.29 -11.90 -0.48
CA ALA A 485 -2.47 -11.06 -0.31
C ALA A 485 -2.16 -9.61 -0.68
N VAL A 486 -3.19 -8.81 -0.93
CA VAL A 486 -3.10 -7.34 -1.01
C VAL A 486 -4.12 -6.74 -0.04
N TYR A 487 -3.68 -5.76 0.74
CA TYR A 487 -4.53 -4.99 1.63
C TYR A 487 -4.75 -3.59 1.08
N VAL A 488 -6.00 -3.22 0.82
CA VAL A 488 -6.37 -1.86 0.42
C VAL A 488 -6.85 -1.11 1.65
N PHE A 489 -6.08 -0.09 2.04
CA PHE A 489 -6.37 0.84 3.12
C PHE A 489 -6.96 2.12 2.53
N GLU A 490 -8.15 2.52 2.96
CA GLU A 490 -8.87 3.67 2.40
C GLU A 490 -9.23 4.68 3.48
N ASN A 491 -9.25 5.97 3.16
CA ASN A 491 -9.23 7.05 4.16
C ASN A 491 -7.96 6.97 5.03
N VAL A 492 -6.82 6.83 4.36
CA VAL A 492 -5.49 7.09 4.92
C VAL A 492 -5.38 8.61 5.14
N LYS A 493 -5.84 9.06 6.30
CA LYS A 493 -5.79 10.46 6.74
C LYS A 493 -5.32 10.49 8.19
N ILE A 494 -4.37 11.37 8.48
CA ILE A 494 -4.07 11.77 9.85
C ILE A 494 -5.23 12.64 10.35
N ILE A 495 -5.66 12.43 11.59
CA ILE A 495 -6.58 13.34 12.28
C ILE A 495 -5.74 14.53 12.76
N SER A 496 -6.09 15.73 12.30
CA SER A 496 -5.46 17.01 12.62
C SER A 496 -5.82 17.52 14.01
#